data_AF-A0A520U7E6-F1
#
_entry.id   AF-A0A520U7E6-F1
#
_cell.length_a   1.000
_cell.length_b   1.000
_cell.length_c   1.000
_cell.angle_alpha   90.00
_cell.angle_beta   90.00
_cell.angle_gamma   90.00
#
_symmetry.space_group_name_H-M   'P 1'
#
loop_
_entity.id
_entity.type
_entity.pdbx_description
1 polymer ?
#
loop_
_entity_poly.entity_id
_entity_poly.type
_entity_poly.pdbx_seq_one_letter_code
_entity_poly.pdbx_strand_id
1 'polypeptide(L)'
;MIINSFNLILSIIIATCLVILQETMSNIFWLISVDMPVSIGIFISTYVSNLFAMNLSGAVPLIALIAIGFLIAYLVTRIILVWVNISRTYAYAFAGATAILAIVLLMPLAFYNLDILAGGRSIFGKFVLTSFGLLSGYYFGKTLDRQRAS
;
A
#
# COMPACT_ATOMS: atom_id res chain seq x y z
N MET A 1 3.76 23.73 4.89
CA MET A 1 2.56 22.87 4.77
C MET A 1 2.51 22.13 3.43
N ILE A 2 2.71 22.82 2.29
CA ILE A 2 2.72 22.24 0.92
C ILE A 2 3.70 21.06 0.74
N ILE A 3 4.90 21.18 1.30
CA ILE A 3 5.96 20.17 1.17
C ILE A 3 5.60 18.85 1.88
N ASN A 4 4.92 18.92 3.04
CA ASN A 4 4.47 17.73 3.76
C ASN A 4 3.37 17.01 2.99
N SER A 5 2.45 17.77 2.36
CA SER A 5 1.40 17.22 1.50
C SER A 5 2.00 16.53 0.26
N PHE A 6 3.03 17.11 -0.35
CA PHE A 6 3.73 16.50 -1.48
C PHE A 6 4.39 15.16 -1.12
N ASN A 7 5.09 15.10 0.02
CA ASN A 7 5.70 13.86 0.51
C ASN A 7 4.67 12.77 0.83
N LEU A 8 3.49 13.18 1.32
CA LEU A 8 2.38 12.27 1.58
C LEU A 8 1.86 11.68 0.26
N ILE A 9 1.65 12.51 -0.76
CA ILE A 9 1.25 12.05 -2.10
C ILE A 9 2.29 11.07 -2.67
N LEU A 10 3.58 11.39 -2.56
CA LEU A 10 4.64 10.51 -3.04
C LEU A 10 4.63 9.16 -2.31
N SER A 11 4.44 9.17 -0.97
CA SER A 11 4.31 7.97 -0.17
C SER A 11 3.12 7.10 -0.62
N ILE A 12 1.98 7.72 -0.94
CA ILE A 12 0.80 7.01 -1.46
C ILE A 12 1.10 6.40 -2.83
N ILE A 13 1.75 7.15 -3.72
CA ILE A 13 2.11 6.65 -5.06
C ILE A 13 3.05 5.45 -4.95
N ILE A 14 4.07 5.53 -4.08
CA ILE A 14 5.00 4.43 -3.83
C ILE A 14 4.25 3.21 -3.28
N ALA A 15 3.40 3.40 -2.26
CA ALA A 15 2.60 2.32 -1.70
C ALA A 15 1.70 1.66 -2.75
N THR A 16 1.00 2.47 -3.55
CA THR A 16 0.10 1.99 -4.61
C THR A 16 0.86 1.18 -5.67
N CYS A 17 2.00 1.69 -6.12
CA CYS A 17 2.88 1.02 -7.09
C CYS A 17 3.34 -0.35 -6.56
N LEU A 18 3.80 -0.41 -5.30
CA LEU A 18 4.26 -1.64 -4.65
C LEU A 18 3.13 -2.65 -4.44
N VAL A 19 1.96 -2.20 -4.01
CA VAL A 19 0.77 -3.06 -3.83
C VAL A 19 0.37 -3.66 -5.18
N ILE A 20 0.25 -2.86 -6.23
CA ILE A 20 -0.12 -3.34 -7.58
C ILE A 20 0.91 -4.34 -8.13
N LEU A 21 2.20 -4.13 -7.81
CA LEU A 21 3.26 -5.06 -8.20
C LEU A 21 3.07 -6.42 -7.54
N GLN A 22 2.81 -6.45 -6.23
CA GLN A 22 2.59 -7.70 -5.50
C GLN A 22 1.29 -8.39 -5.91
N GLU A 23 0.25 -7.62 -6.21
CA GLU A 23 -1.00 -8.14 -6.77
C GLU A 23 -0.78 -8.81 -8.13
N THR A 24 -0.03 -8.15 -9.01
CA THR A 24 0.29 -8.66 -10.34
C THR A 24 1.14 -9.93 -10.25
N MET A 25 2.15 -9.94 -9.36
CA MET A 25 2.97 -11.12 -9.11
C MET A 25 2.14 -12.30 -8.59
N SER A 26 1.26 -12.05 -7.63
CA SER A 26 0.40 -13.09 -7.04
C SER A 26 -0.57 -13.66 -8.07
N ASN A 27 -1.13 -12.80 -8.94
CA ASN A 27 -2.04 -13.23 -10.01
C ASN A 27 -1.31 -14.06 -11.07
N ILE A 28 -0.11 -13.65 -11.49
CA ILE A 28 0.68 -14.41 -12.46
C ILE A 28 1.16 -15.74 -11.88
N PHE A 29 1.55 -15.77 -10.61
CA PHE A 29 1.91 -17.01 -9.93
C PHE A 29 0.72 -17.98 -9.90
N TRP A 30 -0.49 -17.47 -9.66
CA TRP A 30 -1.69 -18.28 -9.76
C TRP A 30 -1.96 -18.76 -11.20
N LEU A 31 -1.80 -17.91 -12.22
CA LEU A 31 -1.92 -18.32 -13.63
C LEU A 31 -0.96 -19.46 -13.99
N ILE A 32 0.30 -19.36 -13.55
CA ILE A 32 1.31 -20.41 -13.75
C ILE A 32 0.89 -21.72 -13.07
N SER A 33 0.24 -21.65 -11.90
CA SER A 33 -0.23 -22.84 -11.18
C SER A 33 -1.38 -23.60 -11.88
N VAL A 34 -2.05 -22.96 -12.85
CA VAL A 34 -3.13 -23.57 -13.66
C VAL A 34 -2.63 -23.84 -15.10
N ASP A 35 -1.32 -24.04 -15.27
CA ASP A 35 -0.67 -24.36 -16.55
C ASP A 35 -0.91 -23.34 -17.68
N MET A 36 -1.17 -22.08 -17.34
CA MET A 36 -1.24 -21.02 -18.36
C MET A 36 0.16 -20.54 -18.76
N PRO A 37 0.46 -20.40 -20.07
CA PRO A 37 1.75 -19.91 -20.53
C PRO A 37 1.88 -18.42 -20.24
N VAL A 38 2.73 -18.07 -19.27
CA VAL A 38 3.04 -16.68 -18.94
C VAL A 38 4.47 -16.35 -19.36
N SER A 39 4.63 -15.31 -20.18
CA SER A 39 5.92 -14.77 -20.58
C SER A 39 6.24 -13.49 -19.80
N ILE A 40 7.52 -13.09 -19.79
CA ILE A 40 7.95 -11.84 -19.12
C ILE A 40 7.29 -10.60 -19.75
N GLY A 41 6.95 -10.65 -21.04
CA GLY A 41 6.23 -9.59 -21.74
C GLY A 41 4.80 -9.45 -21.24
N ILE A 42 4.13 -10.58 -20.95
CA ILE A 42 2.80 -10.58 -20.34
C ILE A 42 2.87 -9.94 -18.95
N PHE A 43 3.88 -10.30 -18.13
CA PHE A 43 4.09 -9.68 -16.82
C PHE A 43 4.14 -8.15 -16.87
N ILE A 44 4.99 -7.58 -17.73
CA ILE A 44 5.13 -6.12 -17.85
C ILE A 44 3.82 -5.49 -18.34
N SER A 45 3.20 -6.09 -19.35
CA SER A 45 1.95 -5.58 -19.93
C SER A 45 0.80 -5.58 -18.91
N THR A 46 0.64 -6.66 -18.14
CA THR A 46 -0.35 -6.79 -17.07
C THR A 46 -0.07 -5.81 -15.95
N TYR A 47 1.19 -5.62 -15.55
CA TYR A 47 1.56 -4.65 -14.51
C TYR A 47 1.18 -3.22 -14.91
N VAL A 48 1.55 -2.79 -16.13
CA VAL A 48 1.21 -1.45 -16.63
C VAL A 48 -0.30 -1.30 -16.79
N SER A 49 -0.98 -2.32 -17.32
CA SER A 49 -2.44 -2.30 -17.45
C SER A 49 -3.12 -2.19 -16.08
N ASN A 50 -2.66 -2.95 -15.08
CA ASN A 50 -3.17 -2.91 -13.71
C ASN A 50 -2.94 -1.55 -13.04
N LEU A 51 -1.82 -0.86 -13.32
CA LEU A 51 -1.59 0.50 -12.83
C LEU A 51 -2.69 1.46 -13.27
N PHE A 52 -3.22 1.35 -14.49
CA PHE A 52 -4.32 2.18 -14.94
C PHE A 52 -5.68 1.62 -14.51
N ALA A 53 -5.91 0.32 -14.74
CA ALA A 53 -7.19 -0.32 -14.50
C ALA A 53 -7.61 -0.28 -13.02
N MET A 54 -6.70 -0.60 -12.09
CA MET A 54 -7.01 -0.63 -10.65
C MET A 54 -7.16 0.77 -10.03
N ASN A 55 -6.66 1.81 -10.70
CA ASN A 55 -6.75 3.18 -10.22
C ASN A 55 -7.89 3.99 -10.88
N LEU A 56 -8.21 3.74 -12.15
CA LEU A 56 -9.18 4.55 -12.91
C LEU A 56 -10.45 3.79 -13.32
N SER A 57 -10.38 2.46 -13.41
CA SER A 57 -11.47 1.62 -13.96
C SER A 57 -11.99 0.57 -12.98
N GLY A 58 -11.43 0.48 -11.78
CA GLY A 58 -11.87 -0.42 -10.72
C GLY A 58 -13.12 0.11 -10.01
N ALA A 59 -13.92 -0.82 -9.44
CA ALA A 59 -15.08 -0.47 -8.61
C ALA A 59 -14.71 0.41 -7.40
N VAL A 60 -13.49 0.25 -6.88
CA VAL A 60 -12.88 1.14 -5.89
C VAL A 60 -11.49 1.53 -6.40
N PRO A 61 -11.21 2.84 -6.61
CA PRO A 61 -9.87 3.31 -6.96
C PRO A 61 -8.87 2.95 -5.84
N LEU A 62 -7.91 2.08 -6.13
CA LEU A 62 -6.96 1.59 -5.13
C LEU A 62 -6.15 2.74 -4.50
N ILE A 63 -5.72 3.70 -5.32
CA ILE A 63 -5.01 4.89 -4.84
C ILE A 63 -5.85 5.72 -3.85
N ALA A 64 -7.16 5.84 -4.07
CA ALA A 64 -8.04 6.56 -3.15
C ALA A 64 -8.20 5.81 -1.83
N LEU A 65 -8.32 4.48 -1.89
CA LEU A 65 -8.41 3.64 -0.70
C LEU A 65 -7.14 3.73 0.16
N ILE A 66 -5.95 3.61 -0.46
CA ILE A 66 -4.67 3.77 0.22
C ILE A 66 -4.52 5.19 0.78
N ALA A 67 -4.92 6.21 0.01
CA ALA A 67 -4.88 7.61 0.46
C ALA A 67 -5.72 7.84 1.72
N ILE A 68 -6.97 7.35 1.75
CA ILE A 68 -7.86 7.49 2.90
C ILE A 68 -7.31 6.72 4.10
N GLY A 69 -6.85 5.48 3.88
CA GLY A 69 -6.25 4.65 4.94
C GLY A 69 -5.03 5.33 5.57
N PHE A 70 -4.14 5.90 4.75
CA PHE A 70 -2.95 6.61 5.22
C PHE A 70 -3.32 7.91 5.93
N LEU A 71 -4.31 8.65 5.43
CA LEU A 71 -4.75 9.90 6.05
C LEU A 71 -5.29 9.67 7.46
N ILE A 72 -6.14 8.65 7.63
CA ILE A 72 -6.69 8.26 8.94
C ILE A 72 -5.56 7.79 9.86
N ALA A 73 -4.72 6.85 9.40
CA ALA A 73 -3.64 6.29 10.21
C ALA A 73 -2.65 7.36 10.65
N TYR A 74 -2.24 8.26 9.74
CA TYR A 74 -1.28 9.32 10.05
C TYR A 74 -1.87 10.39 10.96
N LEU A 75 -3.18 10.70 10.87
CA LEU A 75 -3.84 11.56 11.83
C LEU A 75 -3.82 10.96 13.24
N VAL A 76 -4.16 9.69 13.36
CA VAL A 76 -4.12 8.97 14.65
C VAL A 76 -2.70 8.95 15.21
N THR A 77 -1.70 8.62 14.39
CA THR A 77 -0.27 8.64 14.79
C THR A 77 0.18 10.02 15.24
N ARG A 78 -0.26 11.08 14.55
CA ARG A 78 0.06 12.46 14.94
C ARG A 78 -0.48 12.80 16.33
N ILE A 79 -1.67 12.34 16.68
CA ILE A 79 -2.25 12.52 18.01
C ILE A 79 -1.46 11.72 19.05
N ILE A 80 -1.15 10.45 18.78
CA ILE A 80 -0.40 9.57 19.70
C ILE A 80 1.00 10.14 20.00
N LEU A 81 1.68 10.70 19.00
CA LEU A 81 3.00 11.31 19.16
C LEU A 81 3.03 12.55 20.06
N VAL A 82 1.86 13.11 20.45
CA VAL A 82 1.79 14.15 21.49
C VAL A 82 1.98 13.55 22.89
N TRP A 83 1.52 12.31 23.08
CA TRP A 83 1.51 11.63 24.37
C TRP A 83 2.73 10.73 24.56
N VAL A 84 3.28 10.20 23.47
CA VAL A 84 4.36 9.21 23.48
C VAL A 84 5.58 9.76 22.76
N ASN A 85 6.73 9.75 23.45
CA ASN A 85 8.00 10.22 22.91
C ASN A 85 8.71 9.11 22.11
N ILE A 86 8.17 8.79 20.94
CA ILE A 86 8.78 7.87 19.97
C ILE A 86 9.27 8.66 18.75
N SER A 87 10.37 8.21 18.17
CA SER A 87 10.90 8.69 16.88
C SER A 87 9.83 8.61 15.78
N ARG A 88 9.53 9.75 15.17
CA ARG A 88 8.45 9.92 14.18
C ARG A 88 8.61 8.98 12.99
N THR A 89 9.84 8.79 12.52
CA THR A 89 10.15 7.83 11.44
C THR A 89 9.54 6.45 11.68
N TYR A 90 9.71 5.88 12.87
CA TYR A 90 9.16 4.56 13.19
C TYR A 90 7.65 4.60 13.41
N ALA A 91 7.13 5.65 14.05
CA ALA A 91 5.70 5.80 14.28
C ALA A 91 4.90 5.85 12.96
N TYR A 92 5.36 6.62 11.97
CA TYR A 92 4.73 6.67 10.64
C TYR A 92 4.95 5.39 9.82
N ALA A 93 6.09 4.70 9.99
CA ALA A 93 6.31 3.38 9.39
C ALA A 93 5.29 2.34 9.89
N PHE A 94 5.10 2.24 11.21
CA PHE A 94 4.10 1.35 11.79
C PHE A 94 2.67 1.77 11.40
N ALA A 95 2.39 3.07 11.29
CA ALA A 95 1.10 3.56 10.83
C ALA A 95 0.79 3.12 9.39
N GLY A 96 1.76 3.26 8.48
CA GLY A 96 1.63 2.80 7.09
C GLY A 96 1.43 1.29 6.99
N ALA A 97 2.19 0.52 7.78
CA ALA A 97 2.02 -0.94 7.87
C ALA A 97 0.61 -1.31 8.36
N THR A 98 0.14 -0.66 9.42
CA THR A 98 -1.19 -0.90 10.00
C THR A 98 -2.31 -0.51 9.04
N ALA A 99 -2.14 0.59 8.29
CA ALA A 99 -3.11 1.02 7.29
C ALA A 99 -3.25 -0.01 6.16
N ILE A 100 -2.14 -0.51 5.58
CA ILE A 100 -2.21 -1.52 4.52
C ILE A 100 -2.75 -2.84 5.08
N LEU A 101 -2.31 -3.27 6.26
CA LEU A 101 -2.83 -4.47 6.91
C LEU A 101 -4.34 -4.37 7.13
N ALA A 102 -4.83 -3.23 7.61
CA ALA A 102 -6.26 -2.97 7.79
C ALA A 102 -7.00 -3.05 6.44
N ILE A 103 -6.47 -2.43 5.37
CA ILE A 103 -7.06 -2.52 4.02
C ILE A 103 -7.16 -3.98 3.58
N VAL A 104 -6.08 -4.75 3.71
CA VAL A 104 -6.01 -6.15 3.24
C VAL A 104 -6.92 -7.08 4.05
N LEU A 105 -7.13 -6.80 5.36
CA LEU A 105 -8.03 -7.59 6.19
C LEU A 105 -9.51 -7.18 6.06
N LEU A 106 -9.79 -5.89 5.92
CA LEU A 106 -11.15 -5.36 5.86
C LEU A 106 -11.77 -5.48 4.47
N MET A 107 -10.97 -5.47 3.40
CA MET A 107 -11.51 -5.53 2.04
C MET A 107 -12.27 -6.84 1.76
N PRO A 108 -11.75 -8.05 2.08
CA PRO A 108 -12.54 -9.27 1.93
C PRO A 108 -13.83 -9.23 2.76
N LEU A 109 -13.78 -8.66 3.97
CA LEU A 109 -14.94 -8.55 4.85
C LEU A 109 -16.01 -7.59 4.31
N ALA A 110 -15.60 -6.51 3.65
CA ALA A 110 -16.48 -5.51 3.07
C ALA A 110 -17.14 -5.95 1.75
N PHE A 111 -16.49 -6.86 1.01
CA PHE A 111 -16.95 -7.32 -0.31
C PHE A 111 -17.40 -8.80 -0.30
N TYR A 112 -18.05 -9.24 0.78
CA TYR A 112 -18.62 -10.60 0.88
C TYR A 112 -17.61 -11.73 0.61
N ASN A 113 -16.38 -11.61 1.13
CA ASN A 113 -15.24 -12.50 0.92
C ASN A 113 -14.78 -12.65 -0.54
N LEU A 114 -15.09 -11.69 -1.40
CA LEU A 114 -14.43 -11.61 -2.70
C LEU A 114 -12.99 -11.14 -2.50
N ASP A 115 -12.04 -12.01 -2.82
CA ASP A 115 -10.62 -11.67 -2.89
C ASP A 115 -10.35 -10.81 -4.13
N ILE A 116 -10.73 -9.53 -4.03
CA ILE A 116 -10.49 -8.49 -5.05
C ILE A 116 -8.99 -8.26 -5.23
N LEU A 117 -8.22 -8.37 -4.14
CA LEU A 117 -6.76 -8.39 -4.14
C LEU A 117 -6.29 -9.86 -4.14
N ALA A 118 -5.81 -10.32 -5.30
CA ALA A 118 -5.19 -11.64 -5.47
C ALA A 118 -3.99 -11.85 -4.54
N GLY A 119 -3.26 -10.79 -4.21
CA GLY A 119 -2.17 -10.79 -3.25
C GLY A 119 -2.61 -10.91 -1.79
N GLY A 120 -3.89 -10.64 -1.47
CA GLY A 120 -4.47 -10.85 -0.16
C GLY A 120 -4.89 -12.29 0.14
N ARG A 121 -4.90 -13.18 -0.86
CA ARG A 121 -5.38 -14.57 -0.75
C ARG A 121 -4.55 -15.43 0.20
N SER A 122 -3.25 -15.17 0.29
CA SER A 122 -2.32 -15.95 1.12
C SER A 122 -1.81 -15.14 2.30
N ILE A 123 -1.58 -15.82 3.42
CA ILE A 123 -0.97 -15.21 4.63
C ILE A 123 0.39 -14.56 4.28
N PHE A 124 1.15 -15.20 3.38
CA PHE A 124 2.43 -14.68 2.91
C PHE A 124 2.26 -13.36 2.13
N GLY A 125 1.27 -13.29 1.23
CA GLY A 125 0.97 -12.06 0.49
C GLY A 125 0.57 -10.91 1.41
N LYS A 126 -0.25 -11.17 2.44
CA LYS A 126 -0.61 -10.17 3.47
C LYS A 126 0.63 -9.61 4.20
N PHE A 127 1.61 -10.46 4.50
CA PHE A 127 2.86 -10.05 5.13
C PHE A 127 3.71 -9.15 4.21
N VAL A 128 3.81 -9.50 2.92
CA VAL A 128 4.52 -8.69 1.93
C VAL A 128 3.86 -7.32 1.75
N LEU A 129 2.52 -7.29 1.61
CA LEU A 129 1.73 -6.06 1.52
C LEU A 129 1.94 -5.16 2.75
N THR A 130 1.91 -5.74 3.95
CA THR A 130 2.16 -5.01 5.20
C THR A 130 3.58 -4.42 5.23
N SER A 131 4.57 -5.17 4.74
CA SER A 131 5.96 -4.70 4.65
C SER A 131 6.11 -3.52 3.67
N PHE A 132 5.35 -3.52 2.57
CA PHE A 132 5.30 -2.38 1.65
C PHE A 132 4.64 -1.15 2.29
N GLY A 133 3.61 -1.36 3.12
CA GLY A 133 3.03 -0.30 3.95
C GLY A 133 4.06 0.30 4.90
N LEU A 134 4.86 -0.54 5.54
CA LEU A 134 5.96 -0.12 6.41
C LEU A 134 7.00 0.71 5.64
N LEU A 135 7.47 0.22 4.49
CA LEU A 135 8.45 0.90 3.64
C LEU A 135 7.97 2.30 3.21
N SER A 136 6.71 2.40 2.76
CA SER A 136 6.13 3.68 2.35
C SER A 136 5.97 4.65 3.52
N GLY A 137 5.49 4.19 4.67
CA GLY A 137 5.39 5.01 5.88
C GLY A 137 6.74 5.44 6.45
N TYR A 138 7.76 4.58 6.34
CA TYR A 138 9.13 4.91 6.71
C TYR A 138 9.70 6.02 5.82
N TYR A 139 9.45 5.96 4.50
CA TYR A 139 9.85 7.02 3.57
C TYR A 139 9.24 8.37 3.97
N PHE A 140 7.94 8.37 4.30
CA PHE A 140 7.25 9.59 4.77
C PHE A 140 7.85 10.12 6.07
N GLY A 141 8.02 9.25 7.08
CA GLY A 141 8.54 9.62 8.39
C GLY A 141 9.98 10.15 8.34
N LYS A 142 10.86 9.50 7.57
CA LYS A 142 12.26 9.94 7.39
C LYS A 142 12.35 11.30 6.69
N THR A 143 11.50 11.54 5.70
CA THR A 143 11.46 12.81 4.99
C THR A 143 10.98 13.95 5.91
N LEU A 144 10.05 13.66 6.82
CA LEU A 144 9.57 14.59 7.83
C LEU A 144 10.64 14.95 8.88
N ASP A 145 11.43 13.97 9.32
CA ASP A 145 12.53 14.21 10.26
C ASP A 145 13.67 15.01 9.60
N ARG A 146 14.00 14.74 8.33
CA ARG A 146 15.02 15.49 7.58
C ARG A 146 14.68 16.97 7.41
N GLN A 147 13.40 17.31 7.25
CA GLN A 147 12.95 18.70 7.09
C GLN A 147 12.94 19.53 8.36
N ARG A 148 12.99 18.89 9.53
CA ARG A 148 13.06 19.61 10.81
C ARG A 148 14.50 19.92 11.23
N ALA A 149 15.47 19.22 10.64
CA ALA A 149 16.89 19.41 10.88
C ALA A 149 17.54 20.46 9.93
N SER A 150 16.80 20.92 8.91
CA SER A 150 17.16 22.02 8.00
C SER A 150 16.47 23.31 8.38
#